data_AF-A0A2T2U6X8-F1
#
_entry.id   AF-A0A2T2U6X8-F1
#
_cell.length_a   1.000
_cell.length_b   1.000
_cell.length_c   1.000
_cell.angle_alpha   90.00
_cell.angle_beta   90.00
_cell.angle_gamma   90.00
#
_symmetry.space_group_name_H-M   'P 1'
#
loop_
_entity.id
_entity.type
_entity.pdbx_description
1 polymer ?
#
loop_
_entity_poly.entity_id
_entity_poly.type
_entity_poly.pdbx_seq_one_letter_code
_entity_poly.pdbx_strand_id
1 'polypeptide(L)' 'VERLTGERDRRLVRRLVEMHRHHTGSAKAERILNEWDHRVDQFRKVMPEAFARQVEKHLQEGEDIRVPVPSPEAPTSVVA' A
#
# COMPACT_ATOMS: atom_id res chain seq x y z
N VAL A 1 13.98 -1.20 -8.06
CA VAL A 1 12.52 -0.95 -7.92
C VAL A 1 11.77 -1.99 -8.73
N GLU A 2 10.67 -2.52 -8.20
CA GLU A 2 9.93 -3.64 -8.81
C GLU A 2 8.50 -3.24 -9.18
N ARG A 3 7.84 -4.03 -10.03
CA ARG A 3 6.41 -3.84 -10.33
C ARG A 3 5.56 -4.23 -9.12
N LEU A 4 4.46 -3.53 -8.92
CA LEU A 4 3.49 -3.86 -7.86
C LEU A 4 2.59 -5.02 -8.29
N THR A 5 3.08 -6.27 -8.17
CA THR A 5 2.34 -7.48 -8.57
C THR A 5 1.65 -8.17 -7.40
N GLY A 6 2.15 -8.01 -6.17
CA GLY A 6 1.59 -8.67 -4.99
C GLY A 6 0.21 -8.12 -4.63
N GLU A 7 -0.79 -9.01 -4.54
CA GLU A 7 -2.18 -8.66 -4.27
C GLU A 7 -2.37 -7.93 -2.92
N ARG A 8 -1.66 -8.35 -1.86
CA ARG A 8 -1.64 -7.62 -0.58
C ARG A 8 -1.15 -6.18 -0.75
N ASP A 9 -0.08 -5.99 -1.50
CA ASP A 9 0.52 -4.67 -1.72
C ASP A 9 -0.39 -3.80 -2.61
N ARG A 10 -1.05 -4.39 -3.62
CA ARG A 10 -2.08 -3.71 -4.43
C ARG A 10 -3.25 -3.23 -3.59
N ARG A 11 -3.78 -4.09 -2.70
CA ARG A 11 -4.83 -3.69 -1.75
C ARG A 11 -4.36 -2.58 -0.83
N LEU A 12 -3.16 -2.67 -0.26
CA LEU A 12 -2.60 -1.60 0.57
C LEU A 12 -2.58 -0.26 -0.16
N VAL A 13 -2.01 -0.22 -1.37
CA VAL A 13 -1.90 1.02 -2.15
C VAL A 13 -3.28 1.56 -2.51
N ARG A 14 -4.22 0.70 -2.95
CA ARG A 14 -5.58 1.14 -3.24
C ARG A 14 -6.22 1.82 -2.04
N ARG A 15 -6.09 1.22 -0.86
CA ARG A 15 -6.65 1.77 0.39
C ARG A 15 -6.03 3.10 0.78
N LEU A 16 -4.72 3.25 0.64
CA LEU A 16 -4.06 4.53 0.86
C LEU A 16 -4.57 5.61 -0.11
N VAL A 17 -4.84 5.27 -1.37
CA VAL A 17 -5.41 6.20 -2.34
C VAL A 17 -6.87 6.55 -2.01
N GLU A 18 -7.69 5.57 -1.60
CA GLU A 18 -9.06 5.78 -1.13
C GLU A 18 -9.10 6.73 0.08
N MET A 19 -8.27 6.47 1.09
CA MET A 19 -8.12 7.33 2.27
C MET A 19 -7.64 8.73 1.90
N HIS A 20 -6.64 8.84 1.02
CA HIS A 20 -6.15 10.13 0.56
C HIS A 20 -7.27 10.92 -0.16
N ARG A 21 -8.08 10.29 -1.02
CA ARG A 21 -9.25 10.93 -1.63
C ARG A 21 -10.22 11.42 -0.56
N HIS A 22 -10.56 10.57 0.41
CA HIS A 22 -11.50 10.90 1.47
C HIS A 22 -11.06 12.12 2.29
N HIS A 23 -9.79 12.18 2.70
CA HIS A 23 -9.29 13.25 3.56
C HIS A 23 -8.94 14.55 2.82
N THR A 24 -8.70 14.50 1.51
CA THR A 24 -8.20 15.67 0.77
C THR A 24 -9.10 16.13 -0.38
N GLY A 25 -10.08 15.34 -0.79
CA GLY A 25 -10.87 15.61 -1.99
C GLY A 25 -10.07 15.53 -3.30
N SER A 26 -8.92 14.83 -3.31
CA SER A 26 -8.01 14.79 -4.46
C SER A 26 -8.66 14.25 -5.74
N ALA A 27 -8.87 15.12 -6.72
CA ALA A 27 -9.33 14.75 -8.07
C ALA A 27 -8.34 13.84 -8.83
N LYS A 28 -7.05 13.85 -8.44
CA LYS A 28 -6.07 12.89 -8.97
C LYS A 28 -6.30 11.50 -8.39
N ALA A 29 -6.56 11.40 -7.08
CA ALA A 29 -6.88 10.13 -6.44
C ALA A 29 -8.16 9.52 -7.01
N GLU A 30 -9.19 10.33 -7.23
CA GLU A 30 -10.43 9.90 -7.88
C GLU A 30 -10.19 9.30 -9.28
N ARG A 31 -9.40 9.99 -10.13
CA ARG A 31 -9.03 9.46 -11.45
C ARG A 31 -8.26 8.15 -11.37
N ILE A 32 -7.34 8.02 -10.42
CA ILE A 32 -6.60 6.77 -10.20
C ILE A 32 -7.53 5.63 -9.81
N LEU A 33 -8.50 5.88 -8.93
CA LEU A 33 -9.44 4.86 -8.46
C LEU A 33 -10.45 4.45 -9.53
N ASN A 34 -10.91 5.39 -10.35
CA ASN A 34 -11.84 5.11 -11.46
C ASN A 34 -11.21 4.23 -12.55
N GLU A 35 -9.90 4.32 -12.75
CA GLU A 35 -9.15 3.55 -13.75
C GLU A 35 -8.19 2.55 -13.09
N TRP A 36 -8.52 2.05 -11.89
CA TRP A 36 -7.59 1.33 -11.02
C TRP A 36 -6.88 0.17 -11.72
N ASP A 37 -7.61 -0.65 -12.46
CA ASP A 37 -7.09 -1.86 -13.09
C ASP A 37 -5.95 -1.57 -14.09
N HIS A 38 -5.95 -0.39 -14.70
CA HIS A 38 -4.87 0.05 -15.59
C HIS A 38 -3.80 0.88 -14.85
N ARG A 39 -4.22 1.66 -13.85
CA ARG A 39 -3.34 2.58 -13.12
C ARG A 39 -2.42 1.84 -12.15
N VAL A 40 -2.87 0.73 -11.57
CA VAL A 40 -2.10 -0.06 -10.61
C VAL A 40 -0.77 -0.57 -11.19
N ASP A 41 -0.74 -0.91 -12.48
CA ASP A 41 0.46 -1.43 -13.16
C ASP A 41 1.57 -0.37 -13.36
N GLN A 42 1.20 0.92 -13.23
CA GLN A 42 2.14 2.04 -13.28
C GLN A 42 2.84 2.27 -11.94
N PHE A 43 2.34 1.71 -10.84
CA PHE A 43 3.01 1.79 -9.55
C PHE A 43 4.29 0.94 -9.54
N ARG A 44 5.29 1.46 -8.82
CA ARG A 44 6.55 0.77 -8.55
C ARG A 44 6.71 0.62 -7.05
N LYS A 45 7.01 -0.60 -6.62
CA LYS A 45 7.36 -0.90 -5.24
C LYS A 45 8.85 -0.65 -5.06
N VAL A 46 9.16 0.14 -4.04
CA VAL A 46 10.51 0.45 -3.63
C VAL A 46 10.71 -0.20 -2.26
N MET A 47 11.47 -1.28 -2.24
CA MET A 47 11.79 -2.02 -1.03
C MET A 47 13.32 -2.09 -0.95
N PRO A 48 13.96 -1.41 0.01
CA PRO A 48 15.40 -1.56 0.21
C PRO A 48 15.76 -3.01 0.53
N GLU A 49 16.87 -3.50 -0.02
CA GLU A 49 17.27 -4.91 0.14
C GLU A 49 17.40 -5.33 1.61
N ALA A 50 17.96 -4.46 2.45
CA ALA A 50 18.12 -4.73 3.88
C ALA A 50 16.77 -4.91 4.59
N PHE A 51 15.76 -4.12 4.22
CA PHE A 51 14.42 -4.24 4.79
C PHE A 51 13.67 -5.45 4.21
N ALA A 52 13.83 -5.76 2.92
CA ALA A 52 13.27 -6.96 2.31
C ALA A 52 13.74 -8.25 3.02
N ARG A 53 15.03 -8.32 3.37
CA ARG A 53 15.59 -9.46 4.12
C ARG A 53 14.97 -9.62 5.51
N GLN A 54 14.70 -8.51 6.20
CA GLN A 54 14.00 -8.57 7.50
C GLN A 54 12.56 -9.05 7.32
N VAL A 55 11.84 -8.51 6.34
CA VAL A 55 10.46 -8.94 6.05
C VAL A 55 10.39 -10.44 5.76
N GLU A 56 11.31 -10.95 4.94
CA GLU A 56 11.34 -12.39 4.61
C GLU A 56 11.63 -13.25 5.84
N LYS A 57 12.59 -12.85 6.69
CA LYS A 57 12.89 -13.56 7.93
C LYS A 57 11.67 -13.66 8.85
N HIS A 58 11.00 -12.54 9.12
CA HIS A 58 9.82 -12.54 9.98
C HIS A 58 8.67 -13.36 9.36
N LEU A 59 8.49 -13.31 8.03
CA LEU A 59 7.46 -14.11 7.35
C LEU A 59 7.67 -15.62 7.51
N GLN A 60 8.93 -16.09 7.56
CA GLN A 60 9.25 -17.49 7.85
C GLN A 60 8.89 -17.88 9.29
N GLU A 61 8.94 -16.92 10.20
CA GLU A 61 8.52 -17.05 11.61
C GLU A 61 6.99 -16.87 11.78
N GLY A 62 6.26 -16.64 10.69
CA GLY A 62 4.80 -16.45 10.67
C GLY A 62 4.34 -15.03 10.97
N GLU A 63 5.25 -14.06 11.04
CA GLU A 63 4.97 -12.66 11.35
C GLU A 63 5.19 -11.77 10.12
N ASP A 64 4.23 -10.91 9.78
CA ASP A 64 4.41 -9.91 8.73
C ASP A 64 4.63 -8.53 9.36
N ILE A 65 5.90 -8.11 9.45
CA ILE A 65 6.31 -6.83 10.03
C ILE A 65 5.96 -5.61 9.17
N ARG A 66 5.39 -5.81 7.98
CA ARG A 66 4.93 -4.70 7.14
C ARG A 66 3.64 -4.11 7.71
N VAL A 67 3.44 -2.82 7.49
CA VAL A 67 2.21 -2.11 7.86
C VAL A 67 0.97 -2.91 7.42
N PRO A 68 0.05 -3.23 8.34
CA PRO A 68 -1.20 -3.88 8.00
C PRO A 68 -2.04 -2.97 7.12
N VAL A 69 -2.86 -3.55 6.24
CA VAL A 69 -3.74 -2.77 5.37
C VAL A 69 -4.73 -2.00 6.25
N PRO A 70 -4.77 -0.66 6.19
CA PRO A 70 -5.66 0.11 7.05
C PRO A 70 -7.13 -0.16 6.72
N SER A 71 -7.93 -0.31 7.78
CA SER A 71 -9.39 -0.32 7.72
C SER A 71 -9.91 1.09 7.37
N PRO A 72 -11.03 1.25 6.64
CA PRO A 72 -11.47 2.57 6.20
C PRO A 72 -12.05 3.40 7.36
N GLU A 73 -12.31 2.76 8.50
CA GLU A 73 -12.94 3.34 9.70
C GLU A 73 -11.93 3.59 10.83
N ALA A 74 -10.69 3.12 10.69
CA ALA A 74 -9.67 3.34 11.71
C ALA A 74 -9.08 4.75 11.51
N PRO A 75 -9.18 5.66 12.50
CA PRO A 75 -8.44 6.92 12.44
C PRO A 75 -6.96 6.58 12.29
N THR A 76 -6.31 7.17 11.27
CA THR A 76 -4.87 7.03 11.04
C THR A 76 -4.11 7.67 12.20
N SER A 77 -3.95 6.95 13.30
CA SER A 77 -2.95 7.28 14.29
C SER A 77 -1.60 6.86 13.71
N VAL A 78 -1.02 7.74 12.91
CA VAL A 78 0.42 7.68 12.64
C VAL A 78 1.07 7.91 13.99
N VAL A 79 1.61 6.85 14.59
CA VAL A 79 2.44 6.94 15.79
C VAL A 79 3.57 7.93 15.51
N ALA A 80 3.57 9.02 16.27
CA ALA A 80 4.56 10.09 16.23
C ALA A 80 5.81 9.73 17.04
#